data_AF-A0A963EKB4-F1
#
_entry.id   AF-A0A963EKB4-F1
#
_cell.length_a   1.000
_cell.length_b   1.000
_cell.length_c   1.000
_cell.angle_alpha   90.00
_cell.angle_beta   90.00
_cell.angle_gamma   90.00
#
_symmetry.space_group_name_H-M   'P 1'
#
loop_
_entity.id
_entity.type
_entity.pdbx_description
1 polymer ?
#
loop_
_entity_poly.entity_id
_entity_poly.type
_entity_poly.pdbx_seq_one_letter_code
_entity_poly.pdbx_strand_id
1 'polypeptide(L)'
;MSTDLQQQLTAQLDAVMCRDRHRLARQLRDSRNKPEALAALAEKIAASVARAEQRRARLPTLAWPDLPVVERLDDLREAIANHQVVVVAGETGSGKTTQLPKICLSLGRGVQGMIGHTQPRRLAARAVANRIAEECSTALGDLVGYRVRFTDQVSDQSLVKVLTDGMLLAEIQQDPYLNQYDTLIIDEAHERSLNIDFLLGYLRRLLPKRPDLKLIITSATIDHRRFAEHFSTVVRACPASDPAQRAGETPTTPVGACLASDGSGPPSGRGRLQGKLLHGEVPVIEVSGRTYPVTVHYRPADKEQDLTRQLEDTLREIEAHEREHGRPSACDVLVFLSGERDIRDAHRHLKKCQFRDTEFLPLYARLTQQEQQRVFSGHRGRRVVLSTNVAETS
;
A
#
# COMPACT_ATOMS: atom_id res chain seq x y z
N MET A 1 -39.81 -25.96 -5.23
CA MET A 1 -39.59 -24.90 -4.22
C MET A 1 -38.21 -24.94 -3.60
N SER A 2 -37.65 -26.09 -3.17
CA SER A 2 -36.30 -26.14 -2.57
C SER A 2 -35.17 -25.74 -3.54
N THR A 3 -35.28 -26.09 -4.83
CA THR A 3 -34.25 -25.82 -5.84
C THR A 3 -34.11 -24.33 -6.17
N ASP A 4 -35.22 -23.59 -6.15
CA ASP A 4 -35.28 -22.14 -6.40
C ASP A 4 -34.65 -21.37 -5.23
N LEU A 5 -35.05 -21.71 -3.99
CA LEU A 5 -34.45 -21.15 -2.78
C LEU A 5 -32.93 -21.40 -2.74
N GLN A 6 -32.47 -22.59 -3.12
CA GLN A 6 -31.04 -22.90 -3.14
C GLN A 6 -30.26 -22.07 -4.16
N GLN A 7 -30.83 -21.82 -5.36
CA GLN A 7 -30.22 -20.94 -6.36
C GLN A 7 -30.15 -19.50 -5.85
N GLN A 8 -31.23 -19.00 -5.25
CA GLN A 8 -31.27 -17.67 -4.63
C GLN A 8 -30.20 -17.51 -3.53
N LEU A 9 -30.09 -18.49 -2.62
CA LEU A 9 -29.07 -18.48 -1.57
C LEU A 9 -27.65 -18.58 -2.12
N THR A 10 -27.44 -19.32 -3.21
CA THR A 10 -26.13 -19.41 -3.88
C THR A 10 -25.71 -18.06 -4.44
N ALA A 11 -26.63 -17.31 -5.06
CA ALA A 11 -26.34 -15.97 -5.58
C ALA A 11 -25.98 -14.96 -4.47
N GLN A 12 -26.53 -15.13 -3.26
CA GLN A 12 -26.22 -14.26 -2.12
C GLN A 12 -24.85 -14.55 -1.47
N LEU A 13 -24.22 -15.71 -1.74
CA LEU A 13 -22.91 -16.04 -1.18
C LEU A 13 -21.80 -15.07 -1.62
N ASP A 14 -22.02 -14.33 -2.71
CA ASP A 14 -21.09 -13.27 -3.12
C ASP A 14 -21.23 -11.99 -2.30
N ALA A 15 -22.33 -11.81 -1.57
CA ALA A 15 -22.62 -10.63 -0.75
C ALA A 15 -22.25 -10.79 0.74
N VAL A 16 -22.02 -12.01 1.23
CA VAL A 16 -21.67 -12.29 2.63
C VAL A 16 -20.26 -11.85 3.01
N MET A 17 -19.98 -11.75 4.32
CA MET A 17 -18.64 -11.50 4.85
C MET A 17 -17.65 -12.62 4.44
N CYS A 18 -16.40 -12.27 4.15
CA CYS A 18 -15.36 -13.22 3.72
C CYS A 18 -15.20 -14.40 4.69
N ARG A 19 -15.21 -14.12 5.99
CA ARG A 19 -15.11 -15.13 7.06
C ARG A 19 -16.26 -16.14 7.10
N ASP A 20 -17.42 -15.78 6.59
CA ASP A 20 -18.60 -16.64 6.60
C ASP A 20 -18.74 -17.45 5.30
N ARG A 21 -18.24 -16.91 4.18
CA ARG A 21 -18.43 -17.43 2.81
C ARG A 21 -18.15 -18.92 2.68
N HIS A 22 -16.96 -19.39 3.07
CA HIS A 22 -16.59 -20.80 2.90
C HIS A 22 -17.48 -21.74 3.71
N ARG A 23 -17.75 -21.40 4.97
CA ARG A 23 -18.60 -22.18 5.87
C ARG A 23 -20.03 -22.25 5.34
N LEU A 24 -20.59 -21.11 4.94
CA LEU A 24 -21.97 -21.02 4.41
C LEU A 24 -22.10 -21.75 3.07
N ALA A 25 -21.13 -21.63 2.16
CA ALA A 25 -21.11 -22.35 0.89
C ALA A 25 -21.07 -23.87 1.09
N ARG A 26 -20.29 -24.36 2.06
CA ARG A 26 -20.27 -25.79 2.41
C ARG A 26 -21.62 -26.23 2.98
N GLN A 27 -22.17 -25.51 3.94
CA GLN A 27 -23.49 -25.82 4.53
C GLN A 27 -24.61 -25.82 3.48
N LEU A 28 -24.57 -24.92 2.50
CA LEU A 28 -25.54 -24.86 1.41
C LEU A 28 -25.48 -26.11 0.52
N ARG A 29 -24.29 -26.60 0.20
CA ARG A 29 -24.11 -27.85 -0.56
C ARG A 29 -24.59 -29.07 0.22
N ASP A 30 -24.38 -29.10 1.53
CA ASP A 30 -24.78 -30.23 2.38
C ASP A 30 -26.29 -30.25 2.69
N SER A 31 -27.00 -29.13 2.49
CA SER A 31 -28.41 -28.94 2.86
C SER A 31 -29.41 -29.03 1.68
N ARG A 32 -28.95 -29.39 0.48
CA ARG A 32 -29.74 -29.33 -0.79
C ARG A 32 -31.16 -29.91 -0.70
N ASN A 33 -31.36 -30.99 0.06
CA ASN A 33 -32.64 -31.70 0.15
C ASN A 33 -33.34 -31.55 1.50
N LYS A 34 -32.92 -30.58 2.33
CA LYS A 34 -33.41 -30.40 3.70
C LYS A 34 -34.03 -28.99 3.85
N PRO A 35 -35.35 -28.82 3.66
CA PRO A 35 -35.98 -27.50 3.60
C PRO A 35 -35.81 -26.70 4.91
N GLU A 36 -35.92 -27.34 6.08
CA GLU A 36 -35.69 -26.68 7.37
C GLU A 36 -34.23 -26.21 7.53
N ALA A 37 -33.26 -27.01 7.07
CA ALA A 37 -31.86 -26.62 7.11
C ALA A 37 -31.55 -25.46 6.14
N LEU A 38 -32.23 -25.40 4.98
CA LEU A 38 -32.14 -24.29 4.05
C LEU A 38 -32.73 -23.00 4.63
N ALA A 39 -33.84 -23.07 5.36
CA ALA A 39 -34.43 -21.92 6.04
C ALA A 39 -33.48 -21.36 7.12
N ALA A 40 -32.95 -22.21 8.00
CA ALA A 40 -31.97 -21.79 9.00
C ALA A 40 -30.67 -21.25 8.38
N LEU A 41 -30.28 -21.73 7.19
CA LEU A 41 -29.13 -21.21 6.46
C LEU A 41 -29.42 -19.86 5.80
N ALA A 42 -30.65 -19.64 5.31
CA ALA A 42 -31.09 -18.36 4.77
C ALA A 42 -30.95 -17.24 5.80
N GLU A 43 -31.35 -17.48 7.05
CA GLU A 43 -31.17 -16.51 8.15
C GLU A 43 -29.69 -16.16 8.40
N LYS A 44 -28.80 -17.17 8.37
CA LYS A 44 -27.35 -16.95 8.55
C LYS A 44 -26.73 -16.18 7.40
N ILE A 45 -27.15 -16.45 6.16
CA ILE A 45 -26.73 -15.70 4.98
C ILE A 45 -27.22 -14.26 5.09
N ALA A 46 -28.51 -14.05 5.38
CA ALA A 46 -29.10 -12.73 5.55
C ALA A 46 -28.40 -11.91 6.64
N ALA A 47 -28.07 -12.52 7.79
CA ALA A 47 -27.32 -11.85 8.85
C ALA A 47 -25.90 -11.44 8.41
N SER A 48 -25.21 -12.28 7.62
CA SER A 48 -23.88 -11.95 7.10
C SER A 48 -23.93 -10.85 6.03
N VAL A 49 -24.94 -10.89 5.15
CA VAL A 49 -25.21 -9.83 4.16
C VAL A 49 -25.53 -8.51 4.85
N ALA A 50 -26.43 -8.51 5.85
CA ALA A 50 -26.79 -7.32 6.61
C ALA A 50 -25.56 -6.69 7.30
N ARG A 51 -24.63 -7.51 7.83
CA ARG A 51 -23.37 -7.00 8.38
C ARG A 51 -22.49 -6.34 7.31
N ALA A 52 -22.43 -6.92 6.10
CA ALA A 52 -21.70 -6.31 4.99
C ALA A 52 -22.36 -4.99 4.53
N GLU A 53 -23.69 -4.92 4.48
CA GLU A 53 -24.43 -3.69 4.14
C GLU A 53 -24.24 -2.59 5.17
N GLN A 54 -24.28 -2.92 6.47
CA GLN A 54 -23.95 -1.99 7.56
C GLN A 54 -22.53 -1.43 7.40
N ARG A 55 -21.55 -2.27 7.02
CA ARG A 55 -20.18 -1.82 6.74
C ARG A 55 -20.10 -0.96 5.49
N ARG A 56 -20.84 -1.29 4.43
CA ARG A 56 -20.91 -0.49 3.19
C ARG A 56 -21.46 0.91 3.44
N ALA A 57 -22.47 1.04 4.29
CA ALA A 57 -23.04 2.33 4.67
C ALA A 57 -22.06 3.26 5.40
N ARG A 58 -20.92 2.73 5.87
CA ARG A 58 -19.86 3.48 6.55
C ARG A 58 -18.73 3.93 5.64
N LEU A 59 -18.75 3.57 4.34
CA LEU A 59 -17.72 4.01 3.41
C LEU A 59 -17.65 5.56 3.42
N PRO A 60 -16.45 6.14 3.60
CA PRO A 60 -16.32 7.58 3.71
C PRO A 60 -16.48 8.23 2.34
N THR A 61 -16.81 9.52 2.31
CA THR A 61 -16.63 10.31 1.10
C THR A 61 -15.15 10.55 0.89
N LEU A 62 -14.63 10.16 -0.27
CA LEU A 62 -13.19 10.19 -0.55
C LEU A 62 -12.82 11.42 -1.38
N ALA A 63 -11.86 12.20 -0.89
CA ALA A 63 -11.23 13.29 -1.62
C ALA A 63 -9.87 12.83 -2.21
N TRP A 64 -9.53 13.34 -3.38
CA TRP A 64 -8.31 12.99 -4.11
C TRP A 64 -7.38 14.21 -4.21
N PRO A 65 -6.28 14.25 -3.44
CA PRO A 65 -5.33 15.37 -3.51
C PRO A 65 -4.53 15.34 -4.82
N ASP A 66 -3.88 16.46 -5.15
CA ASP A 66 -2.96 16.56 -6.28
C ASP A 66 -1.64 15.81 -5.97
N LEU A 67 -1.67 14.49 -6.14
CA LEU A 67 -0.53 13.60 -5.95
C LEU A 67 -0.33 12.74 -7.22
N PRO A 68 0.91 12.32 -7.55
CA PRO A 68 1.16 11.59 -8.79
C PRO A 68 0.37 10.27 -8.93
N VAL A 69 0.12 9.56 -7.82
CA VAL A 69 -0.72 8.34 -7.84
C VAL A 69 -2.16 8.63 -8.28
N VAL A 70 -2.68 9.82 -8.00
CA VAL A 70 -4.05 10.23 -8.37
C VAL A 70 -4.16 10.52 -9.86
N GLU A 71 -3.07 10.91 -10.54
CA GLU A 71 -3.04 11.04 -12.00
C GLU A 71 -3.28 9.69 -12.70
N ARG A 72 -3.03 8.57 -12.02
CA ARG A 72 -3.27 7.19 -12.50
C ARG A 72 -4.48 6.54 -11.84
N LEU A 73 -5.38 7.32 -11.26
CA LEU A 73 -6.51 6.83 -10.47
C LEU A 73 -7.41 5.84 -11.24
N ASP A 74 -7.77 6.18 -12.48
CA ASP A 74 -8.67 5.34 -13.28
C ASP A 74 -7.99 4.05 -13.73
N ASP A 75 -6.73 4.11 -14.17
CA ASP A 75 -5.92 2.94 -14.48
C ASP A 75 -5.80 1.99 -13.27
N LEU A 76 -5.57 2.55 -12.08
CA LEU A 76 -5.49 1.78 -10.83
C LEU A 76 -6.84 1.15 -10.49
N ARG A 77 -7.95 1.88 -10.63
CA ARG A 77 -9.30 1.34 -10.39
C ARG A 77 -9.60 0.18 -11.31
N GLU A 78 -9.33 0.34 -12.61
CA GLU A 78 -9.54 -0.70 -13.62
C GLU A 78 -8.68 -1.94 -13.32
N ALA A 79 -7.39 -1.75 -13.04
CA ALA A 79 -6.48 -2.84 -12.71
C ALA A 79 -6.94 -3.61 -11.46
N ILE A 80 -7.28 -2.90 -10.37
CA ILE A 80 -7.73 -3.50 -9.10
C ILE A 80 -9.08 -4.19 -9.27
N ALA A 81 -9.99 -3.67 -10.09
CA ALA A 81 -11.26 -4.32 -10.37
C ALA A 81 -11.05 -5.65 -11.11
N ASN A 82 -10.23 -5.64 -12.16
CA ASN A 82 -10.18 -6.72 -13.15
C ASN A 82 -9.13 -7.81 -12.86
N HIS A 83 -8.16 -7.56 -11.97
CA HIS A 83 -7.04 -8.48 -11.75
C HIS A 83 -6.87 -8.83 -10.27
N GLN A 84 -6.74 -10.12 -9.93
CA GLN A 84 -6.59 -10.56 -8.53
C GLN A 84 -5.30 -10.03 -7.87
N VAL A 85 -4.23 -9.89 -8.65
CA VAL A 85 -2.95 -9.32 -8.21
C VAL A 85 -2.65 -8.08 -9.05
N VAL A 86 -2.20 -7.00 -8.43
CA VAL A 86 -1.75 -5.76 -9.10
C VAL A 86 -0.42 -5.32 -8.50
N VAL A 87 0.53 -4.95 -9.34
CA VAL A 87 1.79 -4.36 -8.90
C VAL A 87 1.75 -2.86 -9.18
N VAL A 88 2.04 -2.03 -8.17
CA VAL A 88 2.11 -0.58 -8.29
C VAL A 88 3.53 -0.12 -8.02
N ALA A 89 4.24 0.23 -9.09
CA ALA A 89 5.60 0.74 -9.01
C ALA A 89 5.58 2.28 -8.96
N GLY A 90 6.52 2.90 -8.26
CA GLY A 90 6.69 4.35 -8.33
C GLY A 90 7.50 4.90 -7.17
N GLU A 91 8.14 6.05 -7.34
CA GLU A 91 9.05 6.64 -6.37
C GLU A 91 8.39 6.90 -5.00
N THR A 92 9.20 7.00 -3.94
CA THR A 92 8.73 7.44 -2.62
C THR A 92 8.11 8.85 -2.74
N GLY A 93 7.11 9.14 -1.91
CA GLY A 93 6.39 10.42 -1.99
C GLY A 93 5.35 10.55 -3.12
N SER A 94 5.20 9.55 -4.00
CA SER A 94 4.14 9.59 -5.05
C SER A 94 2.71 9.40 -4.53
N GLY A 95 2.54 9.11 -3.24
CA GLY A 95 1.24 8.99 -2.56
C GLY A 95 0.66 7.57 -2.52
N LYS A 96 1.35 6.55 -3.04
CA LYS A 96 0.86 5.14 -3.10
C LYS A 96 0.31 4.65 -1.76
N THR A 97 1.13 4.76 -0.72
CA THR A 97 0.86 4.31 0.65
C THR A 97 -0.43 4.88 1.23
N THR A 98 -0.74 6.16 1.01
CA THR A 98 -1.94 6.79 1.60
C THR A 98 -3.16 6.68 0.69
N GLN A 99 -2.98 6.65 -0.63
CA GLN A 99 -4.09 6.69 -1.58
C GLN A 99 -4.59 5.30 -1.99
N LEU A 100 -3.75 4.26 -2.08
CA LEU A 100 -4.19 2.92 -2.51
C LEU A 100 -5.29 2.31 -1.62
N PRO A 101 -5.23 2.42 -0.27
CA PRO A 101 -6.33 1.96 0.58
C PRO A 101 -7.64 2.71 0.29
N LYS A 102 -7.58 4.02 0.01
CA LYS A 102 -8.75 4.83 -0.37
C LYS A 102 -9.30 4.41 -1.73
N ILE A 103 -8.43 4.12 -2.71
CA ILE A 103 -8.87 3.60 -4.02
C ILE A 103 -9.61 2.27 -3.83
N CYS A 104 -9.09 1.38 -2.99
CA CYS A 104 -9.75 0.12 -2.66
C CYS A 104 -11.13 0.35 -2.01
N LEU A 105 -11.24 1.27 -1.04
CA LEU A 105 -12.53 1.65 -0.44
C LEU A 105 -13.52 2.16 -1.49
N SER A 106 -13.07 2.96 -2.46
CA SER A 106 -13.92 3.47 -3.55
C SER A 106 -14.50 2.36 -4.45
N LEU A 107 -13.83 1.19 -4.48
CA LEU A 107 -14.27 0.00 -5.21
C LEU A 107 -15.07 -0.97 -4.32
N GLY A 108 -15.46 -0.56 -3.12
CA GLY A 108 -16.21 -1.39 -2.17
C GLY A 108 -15.38 -2.48 -1.48
N ARG A 109 -14.05 -2.45 -1.59
CA ARG A 109 -13.16 -3.31 -0.80
C ARG A 109 -13.11 -2.82 0.65
N GLY A 110 -12.79 -3.68 1.59
CA GLY A 110 -12.87 -3.40 3.03
C GLY A 110 -14.29 -3.55 3.62
N VAL A 111 -15.29 -3.89 2.80
CA VAL A 111 -16.68 -4.08 3.23
C VAL A 111 -16.92 -5.51 3.73
N GLN A 112 -16.50 -6.52 2.97
CA GLN A 112 -16.77 -7.94 3.28
C GLN A 112 -15.64 -8.59 4.10
N GLY A 113 -14.43 -8.05 3.99
CA GLY A 113 -13.32 -8.23 4.91
C GLY A 113 -12.70 -6.86 5.21
N MET A 114 -11.54 -6.80 5.84
CA MET A 114 -10.75 -5.57 5.94
C MET A 114 -9.77 -5.47 4.75
N ILE A 115 -9.33 -4.25 4.47
CA ILE A 115 -8.10 -3.99 3.74
C ILE A 115 -6.95 -4.06 4.74
N GLY A 116 -6.11 -5.09 4.63
CA GLY A 116 -4.87 -5.20 5.40
C GLY A 116 -3.74 -4.51 4.65
N HIS A 117 -3.13 -3.48 5.24
CA HIS A 117 -2.08 -2.70 4.60
C HIS A 117 -0.79 -2.84 5.40
N THR A 118 0.16 -3.61 4.88
CA THR A 118 1.40 -3.86 5.61
C THR A 118 2.40 -2.73 5.47
N GLN A 119 3.20 -2.52 6.51
CA GLN A 119 4.34 -1.61 6.53
C GLN A 119 5.52 -2.34 7.20
N PRO A 120 6.75 -2.20 6.70
CA PRO A 120 7.91 -2.86 7.30
C PRO A 120 8.22 -2.32 8.71
N ARG A 121 7.91 -1.04 8.95
CA ARG A 121 8.29 -0.32 10.17
C ARG A 121 7.07 0.07 11.00
N ARG A 122 7.20 -0.05 12.32
CA ARG A 122 6.09 0.28 13.26
C ARG A 122 5.70 1.75 13.21
N LEU A 123 6.67 2.66 13.10
CA LEU A 123 6.40 4.09 13.03
C LEU A 123 5.64 4.43 11.75
N ALA A 124 6.11 3.93 10.60
CA ALA A 124 5.44 4.08 9.31
C ALA A 124 4.00 3.56 9.37
N ALA A 125 3.77 2.35 9.89
CA ALA A 125 2.42 1.79 10.07
C ALA A 125 1.46 2.75 10.81
N ARG A 126 1.94 3.37 11.89
CA ARG A 126 1.13 4.30 12.69
C ARG A 126 0.92 5.64 11.98
N ALA A 127 1.97 6.21 11.39
CA ALA A 127 1.91 7.46 10.66
C ALA A 127 0.97 7.36 9.45
N VAL A 128 1.07 6.26 8.70
CA VAL A 128 0.19 5.94 7.57
C VAL A 128 -1.26 5.79 8.02
N ALA A 129 -1.52 5.04 9.09
CA ALA A 129 -2.87 4.89 9.62
C ALA A 129 -3.49 6.22 10.06
N ASN A 130 -2.72 7.05 10.77
CA ASN A 130 -3.14 8.40 11.15
C ASN A 130 -3.49 9.24 9.92
N ARG A 131 -2.62 9.23 8.91
CA ARG A 131 -2.81 10.02 7.70
C ARG A 131 -4.06 9.59 6.92
N ILE A 132 -4.27 8.29 6.77
CA ILE A 132 -5.48 7.77 6.10
C ILE A 132 -6.72 8.11 6.93
N ALA A 133 -6.67 8.03 8.27
CA ALA A 133 -7.77 8.41 9.14
C ALA A 133 -8.15 9.90 9.00
N GLU A 134 -7.15 10.79 9.00
CA GLU A 134 -7.32 12.23 8.76
C GLU A 134 -7.96 12.50 7.39
N GLU A 135 -7.45 11.90 6.32
CA GLU A 135 -7.98 12.08 4.97
C GLU A 135 -9.40 11.51 4.79
N CYS A 136 -9.75 10.49 5.57
CA CYS A 136 -11.11 9.92 5.62
C CYS A 136 -12.02 10.61 6.65
N SER A 137 -11.54 11.67 7.34
CA SER A 137 -12.28 12.40 8.38
C SER A 137 -12.85 11.48 9.49
N THR A 138 -12.07 10.49 9.91
CA THR A 138 -12.43 9.53 10.97
C THR A 138 -11.45 9.60 12.14
N ALA A 139 -11.91 9.24 13.34
CA ALA A 139 -11.01 8.95 14.45
C ALA A 139 -10.21 7.67 14.19
N LEU A 140 -8.93 7.65 14.60
CA LEU A 140 -8.09 6.47 14.54
C LEU A 140 -8.64 5.36 15.46
N GLY A 141 -8.74 4.14 14.93
CA GLY A 141 -9.33 2.97 15.58
C GLY A 141 -10.80 2.73 15.23
N ASP A 142 -11.47 3.71 14.61
CA ASP A 142 -12.83 3.53 14.09
C ASP A 142 -12.79 2.91 12.67
N LEU A 143 -12.91 3.71 11.61
CA LEU A 143 -12.87 3.19 10.23
C LEU A 143 -11.46 2.72 9.81
N VAL A 144 -10.43 3.42 10.29
CA VAL A 144 -9.01 3.13 10.01
C VAL A 144 -8.32 2.84 11.33
N GLY A 145 -7.73 1.66 11.46
CA GLY A 145 -6.98 1.25 12.64
C GLY A 145 -5.57 0.78 12.31
N TYR A 146 -4.76 0.51 13.34
CA TYR A 146 -3.45 -0.10 13.15
C TYR A 146 -3.11 -1.16 14.18
N ARG A 147 -2.24 -2.09 13.79
CA ARG A 147 -1.71 -3.14 14.67
C ARG A 147 -0.20 -3.30 14.50
N VAL A 148 0.53 -2.98 15.56
CA VAL A 148 1.98 -3.21 15.65
C VAL A 148 2.29 -4.01 16.90
N ARG A 149 3.53 -4.51 17.04
CA ARG A 149 3.90 -5.24 18.25
C ARG A 149 3.64 -4.39 19.50
N PHE A 150 2.91 -4.97 20.45
CA PHE A 150 2.48 -4.36 21.73
C PHE A 150 1.42 -3.26 21.64
N THR A 151 0.91 -2.92 20.45
CA THR A 151 -0.13 -1.89 20.33
C THR A 151 -1.14 -2.27 19.26
N ASP A 152 -2.40 -2.35 19.65
CA ASP A 152 -3.52 -2.71 18.79
C ASP A 152 -4.63 -1.68 18.96
N GLN A 153 -4.95 -0.97 17.89
CA GLN A 153 -6.01 0.05 17.85
C GLN A 153 -6.85 -0.18 16.60
N VAL A 154 -7.62 -1.27 16.62
CA VAL A 154 -8.50 -1.72 15.56
C VAL A 154 -9.82 -2.14 16.21
N SER A 155 -10.94 -1.84 15.54
CA SER A 155 -12.25 -2.27 15.98
C SER A 155 -12.86 -3.27 14.99
N ASP A 156 -13.92 -3.96 15.41
CA ASP A 156 -14.75 -4.83 14.56
C ASP A 156 -15.39 -4.09 13.36
N GLN A 157 -15.36 -2.77 13.43
CA GLN A 157 -15.94 -1.85 12.47
C GLN A 157 -14.93 -1.27 11.49
N SER A 158 -13.63 -1.45 11.75
CA SER A 158 -12.58 -0.96 10.86
C SER A 158 -12.71 -1.60 9.47
N LEU A 159 -12.51 -0.77 8.45
CA LEU A 159 -12.47 -1.18 7.05
C LEU A 159 -11.02 -1.29 6.57
N VAL A 160 -10.12 -0.47 7.13
CA VAL A 160 -8.68 -0.49 6.85
C VAL A 160 -7.92 -0.80 8.13
N LYS A 161 -6.99 -1.74 8.05
CA LYS A 161 -6.06 -2.11 9.13
C LYS A 161 -4.64 -2.00 8.62
N VAL A 162 -3.90 -0.99 9.10
CA VAL A 162 -2.47 -0.88 8.81
C VAL A 162 -1.70 -1.71 9.82
N LEU A 163 -0.79 -2.57 9.40
CA LEU A 163 -0.07 -3.45 10.33
C LEU A 163 1.37 -3.67 9.91
N THR A 164 2.23 -4.07 10.84
CA THR A 164 3.58 -4.49 10.41
C THR A 164 3.56 -5.86 9.76
N ASP A 165 4.49 -6.15 8.84
CA ASP A 165 4.61 -7.45 8.18
C ASP A 165 4.63 -8.62 9.18
N GLY A 166 5.41 -8.48 10.26
CA GLY A 166 5.50 -9.47 11.31
C GLY A 166 4.18 -9.71 12.07
N MET A 167 3.30 -8.70 12.14
CA MET A 167 1.97 -8.88 12.72
C MET A 167 1.04 -9.64 11.77
N LEU A 168 1.13 -9.42 10.45
CA LEU A 168 0.37 -10.21 9.48
C LEU A 168 0.85 -11.68 9.49
N LEU A 169 2.16 -11.92 9.55
CA LEU A 169 2.71 -13.27 9.72
C LEU A 169 2.23 -13.95 11.00
N ALA A 170 2.11 -13.21 12.10
CA ALA A 170 1.55 -13.75 13.34
C ALA A 170 0.07 -14.12 13.20
N GLU A 171 -0.72 -13.33 12.47
CA GLU A 171 -2.13 -13.62 12.19
C GLU A 171 -2.32 -14.89 11.34
N ILE A 172 -1.42 -15.14 10.39
CA ILE A 172 -1.44 -16.37 9.56
C ILE A 172 -1.44 -17.66 10.42
N GLN A 173 -0.82 -17.64 11.60
CA GLN A 173 -0.79 -18.82 12.48
C GLN A 173 -2.18 -19.19 13.02
N GLN A 174 -3.06 -18.20 13.21
CA GLN A 174 -4.42 -18.39 13.75
C GLN A 174 -5.48 -18.40 12.65
N ASP A 175 -5.27 -17.66 11.58
CA ASP A 175 -6.13 -17.61 10.40
C ASP A 175 -5.34 -17.93 9.12
N PRO A 176 -5.07 -19.22 8.83
CA PRO A 176 -4.29 -19.65 7.67
C PRO A 176 -4.95 -19.39 6.31
N TYR A 177 -6.13 -18.79 6.29
CA TYR A 177 -6.74 -18.35 5.04
C TYR A 177 -6.89 -16.84 4.97
N LEU A 178 -6.51 -16.11 6.02
CA LEU A 178 -6.66 -14.65 6.11
C LEU A 178 -8.11 -14.22 5.80
N ASN A 179 -9.07 -14.95 6.38
CA ASN A 179 -10.51 -14.78 6.20
C ASN A 179 -11.04 -13.42 6.69
N GLN A 180 -10.30 -12.76 7.58
CA GLN A 180 -10.64 -11.40 8.02
C GLN A 180 -10.38 -10.34 6.93
N TYR A 181 -9.63 -10.65 5.87
CA TYR A 181 -9.26 -9.72 4.81
C TYR A 181 -9.94 -10.07 3.47
N ASP A 182 -10.39 -9.03 2.76
CA ASP A 182 -10.79 -9.13 1.35
C ASP A 182 -9.71 -8.57 0.40
N THR A 183 -8.81 -7.75 0.94
CA THR A 183 -7.74 -7.09 0.21
C THR A 183 -6.51 -7.01 1.08
N LEU A 184 -5.35 -7.33 0.52
CA LEU A 184 -4.05 -7.11 1.14
C LEU A 184 -3.21 -6.18 0.26
N ILE A 185 -2.62 -5.17 0.88
CA ILE A 185 -1.63 -4.28 0.28
C ILE A 185 -0.31 -4.59 0.97
N ILE A 186 0.63 -5.18 0.25
CA ILE A 186 2.01 -5.37 0.71
C ILE A 186 2.79 -4.16 0.26
N ASP A 187 2.98 -3.20 1.16
CA ASP A 187 3.65 -1.94 0.85
C ASP A 187 5.16 -2.08 1.00
N GLU A 188 5.91 -1.22 0.31
CA GLU A 188 7.37 -1.15 0.39
C GLU A 188 8.03 -2.53 0.15
N ALA A 189 7.48 -3.34 -0.76
CA ALA A 189 7.96 -4.72 -0.99
C ALA A 189 9.42 -4.80 -1.50
N HIS A 190 10.03 -3.65 -1.80
CA HIS A 190 11.45 -3.52 -2.12
C HIS A 190 12.36 -3.52 -0.90
N GLU A 191 11.83 -3.34 0.32
CA GLU A 191 12.61 -3.54 1.52
C GLU A 191 13.01 -5.02 1.60
N ARG A 192 14.32 -5.29 1.70
CA ARG A 192 14.87 -6.65 1.73
C ARG A 192 14.67 -7.29 3.09
N SER A 193 13.42 -7.56 3.43
CA SER A 193 12.99 -8.15 4.68
C SER A 193 12.54 -9.59 4.47
N LEU A 194 13.09 -10.49 5.30
CA LEU A 194 12.69 -11.89 5.35
C LEU A 194 11.16 -12.05 5.57
N ASN A 195 10.54 -11.12 6.30
CA ASN A 195 9.10 -11.17 6.55
C ASN A 195 8.30 -10.97 5.26
N ILE A 196 8.70 -10.03 4.41
CA ILE A 196 8.04 -9.76 3.13
C ILE A 196 8.19 -10.97 2.21
N ASP A 197 9.40 -11.55 2.11
CA ASP A 197 9.63 -12.75 1.32
C ASP A 197 8.74 -13.93 1.74
N PHE A 198 8.62 -14.17 3.06
CA PHE A 198 7.72 -15.20 3.58
C PHE A 198 6.24 -14.89 3.27
N LEU A 199 5.81 -13.63 3.43
CA LEU A 199 4.45 -13.23 3.11
C LEU A 199 4.14 -13.46 1.63
N LEU A 200 5.00 -13.01 0.72
CA LEU A 200 4.80 -13.20 -0.73
C LEU A 200 4.78 -14.68 -1.10
N GLY A 201 5.70 -15.49 -0.58
CA GLY A 201 5.72 -16.94 -0.78
C GLY A 201 4.47 -17.64 -0.23
N TYR A 202 3.95 -17.19 0.91
CA TYR A 202 2.71 -17.69 1.49
C TYR A 202 1.48 -17.31 0.65
N LEU A 203 1.37 -16.03 0.28
CA LEU A 203 0.28 -15.49 -0.52
C LEU A 203 0.20 -16.16 -1.89
N ARG A 204 1.34 -16.45 -2.52
CA ARG A 204 1.37 -17.23 -3.77
C ARG A 204 0.66 -18.59 -3.62
N ARG A 205 0.78 -19.27 -2.48
CA ARG A 205 0.06 -20.54 -2.22
C ARG A 205 -1.40 -20.35 -1.83
N LEU A 206 -1.74 -19.21 -1.23
CA LEU A 206 -3.09 -18.91 -0.75
C LEU A 206 -4.03 -18.44 -1.86
N LEU A 207 -3.57 -17.58 -2.77
CA LEU A 207 -4.41 -16.92 -3.79
C LEU A 207 -5.25 -17.89 -4.65
N PRO A 208 -4.75 -19.07 -5.09
CA PRO A 208 -5.57 -20.05 -5.80
C PRO A 208 -6.75 -20.60 -4.98
N LYS A 209 -6.63 -20.59 -3.64
CA LYS A 209 -7.66 -21.07 -2.70
C LYS A 209 -8.61 -19.94 -2.27
N ARG A 210 -8.19 -18.69 -2.40
CA ARG A 210 -8.96 -17.47 -2.08
C ARG A 210 -9.06 -16.56 -3.32
N PRO A 211 -9.82 -16.97 -4.36
CA PRO A 211 -10.01 -16.15 -5.57
C PRO A 211 -10.69 -14.79 -5.29
N ASP A 212 -11.36 -14.68 -4.14
CA ASP A 212 -11.97 -13.45 -3.64
C ASP A 212 -10.97 -12.43 -3.07
N LEU A 213 -9.80 -12.91 -2.59
CA LEU A 213 -8.77 -12.09 -1.97
C LEU A 213 -7.99 -11.32 -3.04
N LYS A 214 -8.02 -10.00 -2.94
CA LYS A 214 -7.24 -9.07 -3.77
C LYS A 214 -5.85 -8.87 -3.15
N LEU A 215 -4.81 -8.87 -3.99
CA LEU A 215 -3.44 -8.56 -3.56
C LEU A 215 -2.92 -7.36 -4.37
N ILE A 216 -2.41 -6.36 -3.67
CA ILE A 216 -1.70 -5.23 -4.26
C ILE A 216 -0.29 -5.23 -3.69
N ILE A 217 0.72 -5.17 -4.55
CA ILE A 217 2.12 -5.11 -4.14
C ILE A 217 2.66 -3.76 -4.59
N THR A 218 3.21 -2.97 -3.68
CA THR A 218 3.85 -1.72 -4.06
C THR A 218 5.37 -1.86 -4.03
N SER A 219 6.06 -1.08 -4.86
CA SER A 219 7.51 -0.99 -4.85
C SER A 219 7.98 0.38 -5.31
N ALA A 220 9.03 0.91 -4.67
CA ALA A 220 9.70 2.13 -5.13
C ALA A 220 10.78 1.86 -6.18
N THR A 221 11.10 0.59 -6.46
CA THR A 221 12.26 0.20 -7.27
C THR A 221 11.88 -0.39 -8.62
N ILE A 222 12.87 -0.44 -9.51
CA ILE A 222 12.79 -0.98 -10.88
C ILE A 222 12.52 -2.50 -10.88
N ASP A 223 12.70 -3.20 -9.76
CA ASP A 223 12.55 -4.67 -9.68
C ASP A 223 11.07 -5.14 -9.58
N HIS A 224 10.11 -4.26 -9.86
CA HIS A 224 8.68 -4.56 -9.83
C HIS A 224 8.27 -5.71 -10.78
N ARG A 225 9.05 -5.94 -11.85
CA ARG A 225 8.81 -7.02 -12.81
C ARG A 225 8.94 -8.40 -12.18
N ARG A 226 9.88 -8.59 -11.25
CA ARG A 226 10.02 -9.88 -10.55
C ARG A 226 8.80 -10.23 -9.71
N PHE A 227 8.11 -9.23 -9.15
CA PHE A 227 6.85 -9.49 -8.46
C PHE A 227 5.77 -9.95 -9.45
N ALA A 228 5.64 -9.29 -10.60
CA ALA A 228 4.67 -9.71 -11.61
C ALA A 228 4.96 -11.14 -12.11
N GLU A 229 6.22 -11.47 -12.42
CA GLU A 229 6.65 -12.82 -12.81
C GLU A 229 6.42 -13.87 -11.70
N HIS A 230 6.61 -13.50 -10.44
CA HIS A 230 6.39 -14.40 -9.32
C HIS A 230 4.92 -14.83 -9.20
N PHE A 231 3.98 -13.94 -9.53
CA PHE A 231 2.55 -14.18 -9.36
C PHE A 231 1.80 -14.57 -10.66
N SER A 232 2.38 -14.34 -11.84
CA SER A 232 1.76 -14.69 -13.14
C SER A 232 1.28 -16.15 -13.16
N THR A 233 2.17 -17.08 -12.84
CA THR A 233 1.92 -18.54 -12.86
C THR A 233 0.79 -19.05 -11.95
N VAL A 234 0.19 -18.21 -11.11
CA VAL A 234 -0.70 -18.64 -10.03
C VAL A 234 -2.07 -17.95 -10.04
N VAL A 235 -2.19 -16.84 -10.78
CA VAL A 235 -3.43 -16.06 -10.83
C VAL A 235 -4.22 -16.45 -12.06
N ARG A 236 -5.45 -16.95 -11.86
CA ARG A 236 -6.40 -17.14 -12.97
C ARG A 236 -6.93 -15.77 -13.39
N ALA A 237 -6.97 -15.49 -14.70
CA ALA A 237 -7.70 -14.34 -15.22
C ALA A 237 -9.15 -14.35 -14.69
N CYS A 238 -9.61 -13.23 -14.11
CA CYS A 238 -11.01 -13.10 -13.73
C CYS A 238 -11.88 -13.22 -14.99
N PRO A 239 -12.95 -14.04 -15.00
CA PRO A 239 -13.89 -13.99 -16.10
C PRO A 239 -14.53 -12.60 -16.10
N ALA A 240 -14.36 -11.88 -17.21
CA ALA A 240 -14.99 -10.59 -17.45
C ALA A 240 -16.49 -10.69 -17.15
N SER A 241 -17.00 -9.77 -16.35
CA SER A 241 -18.41 -9.61 -16.08
C SER A 241 -19.10 -8.96 -17.29
N ASP A 242 -19.26 -9.72 -18.39
CA ASP A 242 -20.32 -9.43 -19.37
C ASP A 242 -20.59 -10.64 -20.31
N PRO A 243 -21.76 -11.31 -20.21
CA PRO A 243 -22.15 -12.37 -21.15
C PRO A 243 -22.43 -11.86 -22.57
N ALA A 244 -22.55 -10.55 -22.79
CA ALA A 244 -23.04 -9.98 -24.05
C ALA A 244 -22.01 -9.92 -25.19
N GLN A 245 -20.73 -10.21 -24.95
CA GLN A 245 -19.67 -10.11 -25.98
C GLN A 245 -19.18 -11.46 -26.53
N ARG A 246 -19.83 -12.59 -26.19
CA ARG A 246 -19.46 -13.94 -26.66
C ARG A 246 -20.07 -14.36 -28.00
N ALA A 247 -20.40 -13.41 -28.88
CA ALA A 247 -20.87 -13.73 -30.22
C ALA A 247 -19.81 -13.33 -31.26
N GLY A 248 -18.97 -14.30 -31.62
CA GLY A 248 -18.13 -14.22 -32.80
C GLY A 248 -16.64 -14.19 -32.48
N GLU A 249 -16.05 -15.36 -32.27
CA GLU A 249 -14.73 -15.72 -32.83
C GLU A 249 -14.42 -17.18 -32.49
N THR A 250 -14.41 -18.01 -33.53
CA THR A 250 -13.97 -19.41 -33.48
C THR A 250 -12.44 -19.49 -33.40
N PRO A 251 -11.86 -20.43 -32.63
CA PRO A 251 -10.41 -20.52 -32.49
C PRO A 251 -9.79 -21.34 -33.63
N THR A 252 -8.84 -20.74 -34.35
CA THR A 252 -7.88 -21.48 -35.18
C THR A 252 -6.47 -21.16 -34.72
N THR A 253 -5.73 -22.20 -34.34
CA THR A 253 -4.31 -22.18 -33.95
C THR A 253 -3.50 -23.00 -34.99
N PRO A 254 -2.17 -22.97 -35.02
CA PRO A 254 -1.30 -21.90 -35.52
C PRO A 254 -0.33 -22.38 -36.62
N VAL A 255 0.21 -21.50 -37.48
CA VAL A 255 1.46 -21.78 -38.22
C VAL A 255 2.20 -20.47 -38.55
N GLY A 256 3.51 -20.42 -38.27
CA GLY A 256 4.48 -19.85 -39.21
C GLY A 256 5.07 -18.45 -38.94
N ALA A 257 6.29 -18.47 -38.40
CA ALA A 257 7.50 -17.79 -38.89
C ALA A 257 7.59 -16.25 -39.08
N CYS A 258 8.71 -15.75 -38.57
CA CYS A 258 9.38 -14.45 -38.75
C CYS A 258 9.25 -13.80 -40.15
N LEU A 259 9.23 -12.47 -40.20
CA LEU A 259 10.23 -11.62 -40.88
C LEU A 259 9.91 -10.12 -40.68
N ALA A 260 10.97 -9.32 -40.58
CA ALA A 260 10.95 -7.86 -40.41
C ALA A 260 10.76 -7.10 -41.73
N SER A 261 10.22 -5.88 -41.67
CA SER A 261 10.70 -4.71 -42.44
C SER A 261 9.92 -3.43 -42.13
N ASP A 262 10.64 -2.32 -42.22
CA ASP A 262 10.30 -0.93 -41.89
C ASP A 262 9.29 -0.27 -42.85
N GLY A 263 8.58 0.76 -42.37
CA GLY A 263 7.81 1.68 -43.22
C GLY A 263 7.08 2.79 -42.44
N SER A 264 7.50 4.03 -42.67
CA SER A 264 7.09 5.29 -42.02
C SER A 264 5.74 5.89 -42.49
N GLY A 265 4.98 6.52 -41.58
CA GLY A 265 3.82 7.41 -41.84
C GLY A 265 3.18 7.94 -40.53
N PRO A 266 2.57 9.14 -40.48
CA PRO A 266 2.50 9.99 -39.28
C PRO A 266 1.34 9.64 -38.31
N PRO A 267 1.42 9.94 -37.00
CA PRO A 267 0.27 9.76 -36.12
C PRO A 267 -0.53 11.06 -36.00
N SER A 268 -1.73 11.06 -36.57
CA SER A 268 -2.83 11.92 -36.14
C SER A 268 -3.87 11.02 -35.46
N GLY A 269 -3.89 10.98 -34.14
CA GLY A 269 -4.84 10.18 -33.38
C GLY A 269 -4.63 10.36 -31.88
N ARG A 270 -5.65 10.89 -31.21
CA ARG A 270 -5.73 11.03 -29.75
C ARG A 270 -5.27 9.73 -29.08
N GLY A 271 -4.20 9.83 -28.29
CA GLY A 271 -3.47 8.71 -27.70
C GLY A 271 -4.36 7.83 -26.83
N ARG A 272 -4.83 6.73 -27.42
CA ARG A 272 -5.34 5.56 -26.71
C ARG A 272 -4.13 4.66 -26.47
N LEU A 273 -3.91 4.31 -25.20
CA LEU A 273 -2.96 3.31 -24.71
C LEU A 273 -1.47 3.58 -25.00
N GLN A 274 -0.79 4.20 -24.04
CA GLN A 274 0.66 4.06 -23.88
C GLN A 274 1.06 3.87 -22.41
N GLY A 275 0.42 2.92 -21.75
CA GLY A 275 1.02 2.14 -20.68
C GLY A 275 1.09 0.70 -21.18
N LYS A 276 2.26 0.21 -21.61
CA LYS A 276 2.41 -1.18 -22.06
C LYS A 276 2.02 -2.10 -20.90
N LEU A 277 0.93 -2.85 -21.05
CA LEU A 277 0.67 -4.08 -20.30
C LEU A 277 1.79 -5.07 -20.66
N LEU A 278 2.89 -5.02 -19.91
CA LEU A 278 4.01 -5.93 -20.07
C LEU A 278 3.64 -7.25 -19.39
N HIS A 279 3.32 -8.22 -20.23
CA HIS A 279 3.04 -9.64 -19.94
C HIS A 279 1.65 -9.93 -19.35
N GLY A 280 0.95 -10.84 -20.03
CA GLY A 280 -0.30 -11.40 -19.54
C GLY A 280 -0.06 -12.10 -18.20
N GLU A 281 -0.74 -11.60 -17.16
CA GLU A 281 -1.37 -12.30 -16.03
C GLU A 281 -1.40 -11.40 -14.77
N VAL A 282 -0.47 -10.44 -14.61
CA VAL A 282 -0.47 -9.47 -13.50
C VAL A 282 -0.11 -8.05 -13.98
N PRO A 283 -1.02 -7.06 -13.91
CA PRO A 283 -0.74 -5.70 -14.36
C PRO A 283 0.27 -4.98 -13.45
N VAL A 284 1.20 -4.28 -14.09
CA VAL A 284 2.12 -3.35 -13.45
C VAL A 284 1.71 -1.92 -13.81
N ILE A 285 1.41 -1.10 -12.80
CA ILE A 285 1.08 0.31 -12.96
C ILE A 285 2.24 1.14 -12.41
N GLU A 286 2.91 1.88 -13.29
CA GLU A 286 3.98 2.80 -12.93
C GLU A 286 3.41 4.19 -12.60
N VAL A 287 3.76 4.70 -11.43
CA VAL A 287 3.42 6.03 -10.95
C VAL A 287 4.71 6.84 -10.89
N SER A 288 4.90 7.73 -11.86
CA SER A 288 6.03 8.65 -11.87
C SER A 288 6.01 9.54 -10.62
N GLY A 289 7.14 9.71 -9.94
CA GLY A 289 7.24 10.68 -8.86
C GLY A 289 7.32 12.10 -9.40
N ARG A 290 7.06 13.08 -8.53
CA ARG A 290 7.46 14.48 -8.74
C ARG A 290 8.80 14.68 -8.03
N THR A 291 9.86 14.09 -8.57
CA THR A 291 11.22 14.35 -8.07
C THR A 291 11.73 15.67 -8.64
N TYR A 292 12.23 16.53 -7.77
CA TYR A 292 13.01 17.67 -8.19
C TYR A 292 14.46 17.21 -8.41
N PRO A 293 15.16 17.73 -9.43
CA PRO A 293 16.56 17.37 -9.64
C PRO A 293 17.38 17.73 -8.39
N VAL A 294 18.11 16.75 -7.87
CA VAL A 294 18.98 16.92 -6.70
C VAL A 294 20.40 17.19 -7.19
N THR A 295 20.97 18.32 -6.78
CA THR A 295 22.39 18.59 -7.01
C THR A 295 23.22 17.88 -5.94
N VAL A 296 24.20 17.10 -6.37
CA VAL A 296 25.07 16.34 -5.46
C VAL A 296 26.41 17.05 -5.33
N HIS A 297 26.77 17.40 -4.09
CA HIS A 297 28.06 18.00 -3.76
C HIS A 297 28.92 16.98 -3.02
N TYR A 298 30.16 16.81 -3.45
CA TYR A 298 31.12 15.90 -2.85
C TYR A 298 32.19 16.68 -2.08
N ARG A 299 32.43 16.29 -0.83
CA ARG A 299 33.55 16.78 -0.02
C ARG A 299 34.56 15.63 0.19
N PRO A 300 35.87 15.86 0.02
CA PRO A 300 36.88 14.90 0.43
C PRO A 300 36.75 14.56 1.92
N ALA A 301 36.85 13.27 2.28
CA ALA A 301 36.75 12.85 3.66
C ALA A 301 37.98 13.31 4.46
N ASP A 302 37.76 14.15 5.47
CA ASP A 302 38.77 14.46 6.48
C ASP A 302 38.66 13.43 7.62
N LYS A 303 39.64 12.52 7.70
CA LYS A 303 39.65 11.45 8.70
C LYS A 303 40.12 11.92 10.08
N GLU A 304 40.73 13.10 10.17
CA GLU A 304 41.27 13.63 11.42
C GLU A 304 40.23 14.48 12.16
N GLN A 305 39.25 15.01 11.44
CA GLN A 305 38.18 15.83 12.02
C GLN A 305 37.09 14.97 12.65
N ASP A 306 36.66 15.34 13.86
CA ASP A 306 35.52 14.71 14.53
C ASP A 306 34.21 14.94 13.78
N LEU A 307 33.33 13.93 13.76
CA LEU A 307 32.04 13.95 13.06
C LEU A 307 31.18 15.16 13.45
N THR A 308 31.17 15.55 14.73
CA THR A 308 30.33 16.68 15.18
C THR A 308 30.79 18.01 14.60
N ARG A 309 32.11 18.19 14.40
CA ARG A 309 32.67 19.36 13.73
C ARG A 309 32.41 19.35 12.23
N GLN A 310 32.56 18.19 11.58
CA GLN A 310 32.23 18.04 10.16
C GLN A 310 30.77 18.43 9.87
N LEU A 311 29.85 18.00 10.73
CA LEU A 311 28.43 18.37 10.64
C LEU A 311 28.21 19.88 10.83
N GLU A 312 28.89 20.48 11.82
CA GLU A 312 28.81 21.93 12.05
C GLU A 312 29.27 22.71 10.81
N ASP A 313 30.44 22.37 10.26
CA ASP A 313 31.00 23.06 9.10
C ASP A 313 30.09 22.93 7.88
N THR A 314 29.54 21.74 7.66
CA THR A 314 28.58 21.49 6.57
C THR A 314 27.32 22.35 6.72
N LEU A 315 26.76 22.46 7.93
CA LEU A 315 25.58 23.29 8.18
C LEU A 315 25.87 24.79 8.00
N ARG A 316 27.07 25.24 8.39
CA ARG A 316 27.52 26.63 8.18
C ARG A 316 27.73 26.96 6.72
N GLU A 317 28.24 26.02 5.93
CA GLU A 317 28.35 26.17 4.48
C GLU A 317 26.98 26.27 3.81
N ILE A 318 26.01 25.45 4.23
CA ILE A 318 24.63 25.57 3.74
C ILE A 318 24.08 26.97 4.05
N GLU A 319 24.27 27.49 5.28
CA GLU A 319 23.86 28.87 5.60
C GLU A 319 24.58 29.92 4.76
N ALA A 320 25.88 29.78 4.52
CA ALA A 320 26.65 30.72 3.72
C ALA A 320 26.17 30.74 2.27
N HIS A 321 25.97 29.56 1.68
CA HIS A 321 25.45 29.41 0.33
C HIS A 321 24.07 30.06 0.17
N GLU A 322 23.16 29.85 1.12
CA GLU A 322 21.84 30.49 1.12
C GLU A 322 21.87 32.00 1.31
N ARG A 323 22.84 32.54 2.07
CA ARG A 323 23.01 33.99 2.21
C ARG A 323 23.47 34.63 0.89
N GLU A 324 24.30 33.93 0.14
CA GLU A 324 24.84 34.41 -1.14
C GLU A 324 23.85 34.25 -2.30
N HIS A 325 23.17 33.10 -2.39
CA HIS A 325 22.31 32.74 -3.52
C HIS A 325 20.80 32.96 -3.26
N GLY A 326 20.45 33.40 -2.05
CA GLY A 326 19.06 33.57 -1.60
C GLY A 326 18.53 32.33 -0.88
N ARG A 327 17.70 32.55 0.14
CA ARG A 327 17.14 31.48 0.97
C ARG A 327 16.02 30.75 0.21
N PRO A 328 16.09 29.42 0.06
CA PRO A 328 15.04 28.64 -0.60
C PRO A 328 13.73 28.64 0.21
N SER A 329 12.62 28.35 -0.48
CA SER A 329 11.28 28.25 0.13
C SER A 329 11.16 27.08 1.12
N ALA A 330 11.93 26.01 0.91
CA ALA A 330 12.14 24.92 1.87
C ALA A 330 13.61 24.93 2.33
N CYS A 331 13.85 25.05 3.64
CA CYS A 331 15.20 25.24 4.19
C CYS A 331 15.58 24.22 5.28
N ASP A 332 14.78 23.15 5.41
CA ASP A 332 15.03 22.08 6.38
C ASP A 332 16.16 21.16 5.91
N VAL A 333 16.88 20.58 6.86
CA VAL A 333 18.03 19.70 6.59
C VAL A 333 17.78 18.33 7.22
N LEU A 334 17.96 17.27 6.45
CA LEU A 334 17.96 15.89 6.92
C LEU A 334 19.38 15.35 6.93
N VAL A 335 19.86 14.93 8.10
CA VAL A 335 21.19 14.36 8.30
C VAL A 335 21.06 12.88 8.62
N PHE A 336 21.77 12.03 7.87
CA PHE A 336 21.86 10.59 8.15
C PHE A 336 23.10 10.27 8.99
N LEU A 337 22.89 9.60 10.11
CA LEU A 337 23.93 9.19 11.07
C LEU A 337 23.82 7.68 11.35
N SER A 338 24.96 7.06 11.66
CA SER A 338 25.08 5.60 11.79
C SER A 338 24.29 5.03 12.97
N GLY A 339 24.07 5.81 14.03
CA GLY A 339 23.32 5.34 15.19
C GLY A 339 22.94 6.40 16.19
N GLU A 340 22.25 5.96 17.24
CA GLU A 340 21.72 6.84 18.29
C GLU A 340 22.80 7.58 19.09
N ARG A 341 23.97 6.96 19.28
CA ARG A 341 25.10 7.62 19.96
C ARG A 341 25.55 8.84 19.18
N ASP A 342 25.79 8.68 17.89
CA ASP A 342 26.22 9.75 16.98
C ASP A 342 25.17 10.85 16.91
N ILE A 343 23.88 10.50 16.84
CA ILE A 343 22.77 11.47 16.89
C ILE A 343 22.80 12.28 18.19
N ARG A 344 22.96 11.63 19.34
CA ARG A 344 22.98 12.32 20.64
C ARG A 344 24.19 13.23 20.78
N ASP A 345 25.36 12.78 20.32
CA ASP A 345 26.60 13.56 20.41
C ASP A 345 26.56 14.76 19.45
N ALA A 346 26.12 14.57 18.20
CA ALA A 346 25.86 15.66 17.26
C ALA A 346 24.81 16.65 17.77
N HIS A 347 23.70 16.17 18.31
CA HIS A 347 22.64 17.02 18.87
C HIS A 347 23.15 17.89 20.03
N ARG A 348 23.95 17.30 20.93
CA ARG A 348 24.53 18.02 22.07
C ARG A 348 25.56 19.05 21.63
N HIS A 349 26.34 18.75 20.61
CA HIS A 349 27.32 19.68 20.01
C HIS A 349 26.60 20.85 19.33
N LEU A 350 25.71 20.56 18.37
CA LEU A 350 25.02 21.56 17.56
C LEU A 350 24.13 22.50 18.38
N LYS A 351 23.55 22.05 19.49
CA LYS A 351 22.83 22.94 20.42
C LYS A 351 23.69 24.02 21.06
N LYS A 352 25.02 23.82 21.15
CA LYS A 352 25.96 24.80 21.68
C LYS A 352 26.45 25.74 20.59
N CYS A 353 26.43 25.29 19.34
CA CYS A 353 26.74 26.10 18.17
C CYS A 353 25.54 27.04 17.94
N GLN A 354 25.73 28.34 18.12
CA GLN A 354 24.65 29.34 18.05
C GLN A 354 24.14 29.53 16.62
N PHE A 355 23.35 28.59 16.11
CA PHE A 355 22.65 28.70 14.83
C PHE A 355 21.41 29.60 14.98
N ARG A 356 21.19 30.48 14.02
CA ARG A 356 20.07 31.44 14.06
C ARG A 356 18.78 30.75 13.62
N ASP A 357 17.69 30.97 14.37
CA ASP A 357 16.35 30.48 14.03
C ASP A 357 16.33 29.00 13.59
N THR A 358 17.12 28.16 14.26
CA THR A 358 17.32 26.76 13.89
C THR A 358 17.02 25.83 15.05
N GLU A 359 16.21 24.79 14.81
CA GLU A 359 15.96 23.71 15.77
C GLU A 359 16.59 22.39 15.32
N PHE A 360 17.09 21.62 16.29
CA PHE A 360 17.69 20.30 16.07
C PHE A 360 16.81 19.22 16.70
N LEU A 361 16.34 18.27 15.89
CA LEU A 361 15.48 17.18 16.34
C LEU A 361 16.11 15.81 16.05
N PRO A 362 16.27 14.94 17.06
CA PRO A 362 16.71 13.57 16.83
C PRO A 362 15.57 12.71 16.27
N LEU A 363 15.90 11.74 15.42
CA LEU A 363 14.95 10.75 14.87
C LEU A 363 15.57 9.35 14.78
N TYR A 364 15.32 8.53 15.79
CA TYR A 364 15.75 7.13 15.85
C TYR A 364 14.70 6.22 16.51
N ALA A 365 14.81 4.91 16.29
CA ALA A 365 13.77 3.92 16.58
C ALA A 365 13.34 3.84 18.07
N ARG A 366 14.22 4.16 19.02
CA ARG A 366 13.94 4.08 20.47
C ARG A 366 13.19 5.30 21.03
N LEU A 367 13.09 6.39 20.27
CA LEU A 367 12.29 7.54 20.70
C LEU A 367 10.84 7.16 20.94
N THR A 368 10.18 7.86 21.86
CA THR A 368 8.73 7.74 22.03
C THR A 368 8.03 8.24 20.77
N GLN A 369 6.79 7.80 20.57
CA GLN A 369 6.01 8.25 19.41
C GLN A 369 5.82 9.76 19.40
N GLN A 370 5.50 10.36 20.54
CA GLN A 370 5.31 11.79 20.64
C GLN A 370 6.56 12.54 20.19
N GLU A 371 7.75 12.02 20.55
CA GLU A 371 9.03 12.59 20.10
C GLU A 371 9.28 12.40 18.61
N GLN A 372 8.99 11.22 18.06
CA GLN A 372 9.15 10.97 16.61
C GLN A 372 8.21 11.87 15.80
N GLN A 373 6.98 12.09 16.26
CA GLN A 373 5.99 12.89 15.53
C GLN A 373 6.31 14.40 15.55
N ARG A 374 7.16 14.87 16.47
CA ARG A 374 7.61 16.27 16.50
C ARG A 374 8.34 16.69 15.23
N VAL A 375 8.98 15.77 14.50
CA VAL A 375 9.66 16.11 13.24
C VAL A 375 8.71 16.58 12.14
N PHE A 376 7.40 16.31 12.29
CA PHE A 376 6.35 16.74 11.36
C PHE A 376 5.52 17.93 11.86
N SER A 377 5.75 18.42 13.09
CA SER A 377 4.99 19.55 13.62
C SER A 377 5.33 20.83 12.85
N GLY A 378 4.38 21.76 12.74
CA GLY A 378 4.66 23.10 12.22
C GLY A 378 5.77 23.79 13.03
N HIS A 379 6.64 24.53 12.34
CA HIS A 379 7.79 25.20 12.95
C HIS A 379 8.09 26.55 12.29
N ARG A 380 8.98 27.33 12.91
CA ARG A 380 9.49 28.60 12.38
C ARG A 380 11.00 28.49 12.24
N GLY A 381 11.52 29.01 11.13
CA GLY A 381 12.95 28.97 10.85
C GLY A 381 13.35 27.66 10.16
N ARG A 382 14.54 27.15 10.47
CA ARG A 382 15.09 25.91 9.92
C ARG A 382 14.94 24.77 10.92
N ARG A 383 14.54 23.59 10.44
CA ARG A 383 14.64 22.35 11.18
C ARG A 383 15.76 21.47 10.64
N VAL A 384 16.64 21.01 11.52
CA VAL A 384 17.67 20.01 11.22
C VAL A 384 17.30 18.70 11.91
N VAL A 385 16.93 17.71 11.11
CA VAL A 385 16.57 16.36 11.59
C VAL A 385 17.81 15.47 11.56
N LEU A 386 18.23 14.98 12.72
CA LEU A 386 19.36 14.06 12.88
C LEU A 386 18.81 12.63 12.97
N SER A 387 18.87 11.88 11.88
CA SER A 387 18.20 10.58 11.75
C SER A 387 19.14 9.42 11.46
N THR A 388 18.73 8.21 11.83
CA THR A 388 19.28 6.99 11.21
C THR A 388 18.59 6.74 9.88
N ASN A 389 18.76 5.56 9.29
CA ASN A 389 17.97 5.09 8.15
C ASN A 389 16.44 5.05 8.39
N VAL A 390 15.94 5.40 9.58
CA VAL A 390 14.51 5.56 9.87
C VAL A 390 13.86 6.56 8.90
N ALA A 391 14.59 7.58 8.42
CA ALA A 391 14.09 8.55 7.45
C ALA A 391 14.24 8.14 5.97
N GLU A 392 14.89 7.03 5.66
CA GLU A 392 15.22 6.63 4.28
C GLU A 392 14.00 6.13 3.50
N THR A 393 13.19 5.27 4.14
CA THR A 393 11.98 4.68 3.58
C THR A 393 10.95 4.53 4.71
N SER A 394 10.08 5.51 4.88
CA SER A 394 8.99 5.48 5.87
C SER A 394 7.86 6.43 5.50
#